data_AF-A0AAN8ERN3-F1
#
_entry.id   AF-A0AAN8ERN3-F1
#
_cell.length_a   1.000
_cell.length_b   1.000
_cell.length_c   1.000
_cell.angle_alpha   90.00
_cell.angle_beta   90.00
_cell.angle_gamma   90.00
#
_symmetry.space_group_name_H-M   'P 1'
#
loop_
_entity.id
_entity.type
_entity.pdbx_description
1 polymer ?
#
loop_
_entity_poly.entity_id
_entity_poly.type
_entity_poly.pdbx_seq_one_letter_code
_entity_poly.pdbx_strand_id
1 'polypeptide(L)'
;MSSNDSYQIRRQIGFLKKQLQRYGLSVTTTLKEYHIKTDQLDFRHLENDELESLRAEIVSLRRSLLKSYQKITKLDDEWATLQNSNAGEQEVFNEYISKYGDYRDSISTSVLQLETLDTLLNSVDQEYVKRNMQVPSDISDATSLDDYGNEWTSMKGS
;
A
#
# COMPACT_ATOMS: atom_id res chain seq x y z
N MET A 1 4.22 -28.15 7.53
CA MET A 1 4.44 -26.71 7.83
C MET A 1 4.58 -26.58 9.34
N SER A 2 5.56 -25.82 9.79
CA SER A 2 6.02 -25.79 11.20
C SER A 2 5.45 -24.60 11.98
N SER A 3 5.46 -24.67 13.31
CA SER A 3 5.11 -23.53 14.20
C SER A 3 5.96 -22.27 13.93
N ASN A 4 7.17 -22.44 13.39
CA ASN A 4 8.03 -21.33 12.97
C ASN A 4 7.42 -20.56 11.78
N ASP A 5 6.69 -21.24 10.89
CA ASP A 5 6.08 -20.64 9.69
C ASP A 5 4.93 -19.70 10.11
N SER A 6 4.05 -20.13 11.02
CA SER A 6 2.99 -19.28 11.61
C SER A 6 3.55 -18.03 12.28
N TYR A 7 4.59 -18.16 13.10
CA TYR A 7 5.19 -17.03 13.79
C TYR A 7 5.75 -15.98 12.82
N GLN A 8 6.44 -16.41 11.75
CA GLN A 8 6.97 -15.48 10.75
C GLN A 8 5.86 -14.77 10.00
N ILE A 9 4.79 -15.47 9.59
CA ILE A 9 3.63 -14.89 8.92
C ILE A 9 3.02 -13.77 9.79
N ARG A 10 2.72 -14.05 11.06
CA ARG A 10 2.13 -13.08 12.00
C ARG A 10 2.99 -11.84 12.20
N ARG A 11 4.31 -12.03 12.29
CA ARG A 11 5.28 -10.94 12.43
C ARG A 11 5.29 -10.05 11.19
N GLN A 12 5.28 -10.64 10.00
CA GLN A 12 5.27 -9.90 8.74
C GLN A 12 3.94 -9.16 8.52
N ILE A 13 2.80 -9.79 8.85
CA ILE A 13 1.48 -9.13 8.85
C ILE A 13 1.50 -7.90 9.75
N GLY A 14 2.04 -8.04 10.98
CA GLY A 14 2.12 -6.93 11.92
C GLY A 14 2.98 -5.77 11.42
N PHE A 15 4.07 -6.07 10.70
CA PHE A 15 4.91 -5.06 10.06
C PHE A 15 4.18 -4.37 8.89
N LEU A 16 3.58 -5.15 7.98
CA LEU A 16 2.89 -4.63 6.80
C LEU A 16 1.65 -3.82 7.19
N LYS A 17 0.89 -4.25 8.20
CA LYS A 17 -0.22 -3.47 8.77
C LYS A 17 0.22 -2.04 9.12
N LYS A 18 1.34 -1.90 9.81
CA LYS A 18 1.89 -0.58 10.17
C LYS A 18 2.34 0.20 8.93
N GLN A 19 2.92 -0.45 7.93
CA GLN A 19 3.30 0.22 6.68
C GLN A 19 2.08 0.76 5.93
N LEU A 20 1.02 -0.04 5.79
CA LEU A 20 -0.23 0.39 5.14
C LEU A 20 -0.83 1.61 5.83
N GLN A 21 -0.88 1.60 7.17
CA GLN A 21 -1.33 2.75 7.95
C GLN A 21 -0.47 4.00 7.71
N ARG A 22 0.86 3.85 7.63
CA ARG A 22 1.78 4.96 7.33
C ARG A 22 1.55 5.52 5.94
N TYR A 23 1.40 4.68 4.93
CA TYR A 23 1.12 5.14 3.57
C TYR A 23 -0.22 5.88 3.50
N GLY A 24 -1.25 5.38 4.18
CA GLY A 24 -2.54 6.09 4.28
C GLY A 24 -2.43 7.49 4.88
N LEU A 25 -1.60 7.65 5.92
CA LEU A 25 -1.27 8.96 6.48
C LEU A 25 -0.50 9.81 5.48
N SER A 26 0.50 9.25 4.79
CA SER A 26 1.27 9.96 3.76
C SER A 26 0.38 10.48 2.63
N VAL A 27 -0.59 9.70 2.15
CA VAL A 27 -1.58 10.18 1.16
C VAL A 27 -2.30 11.41 1.70
N THR A 28 -2.80 11.35 2.93
CA THR A 28 -3.52 12.47 3.55
C THR A 28 -2.62 13.70 3.73
N THR A 29 -1.34 13.49 4.08
CA THR A 29 -0.36 14.56 4.24
C THR A 29 -0.04 15.22 2.90
N THR A 30 0.29 14.45 1.86
CA THR A 30 0.55 14.98 0.51
C THR A 30 -0.63 15.83 0.03
N LEU A 31 -1.86 15.34 0.15
CA LEU A 31 -3.03 16.13 -0.28
C LEU A 31 -3.18 17.45 0.48
N LYS A 32 -2.84 17.48 1.78
CA LYS A 32 -2.87 18.72 2.57
C LYS A 32 -1.77 19.70 2.16
N GLU A 33 -0.56 19.20 1.90
CA GLU A 33 0.60 20.00 1.48
C GLU A 33 0.35 20.71 0.14
N TYR A 34 -0.26 20.01 -0.81
CA TYR A 34 -0.66 20.57 -2.11
C TYR A 34 -2.05 21.24 -2.10
N HIS A 35 -2.69 21.36 -0.93
CA HIS A 35 -4.03 21.94 -0.76
C HIS A 35 -5.12 21.31 -1.64
N ILE A 36 -5.01 20.01 -1.92
CA ILE A 36 -5.97 19.22 -2.70
C ILE A 36 -7.06 18.66 -1.80
N LYS A 37 -8.31 18.80 -2.21
CA LYS A 37 -9.46 18.20 -1.54
C LYS A 37 -9.98 17.02 -2.36
N THR A 38 -10.28 15.90 -1.71
CA THR A 38 -10.72 14.66 -2.38
C THR A 38 -12.14 14.71 -2.91
N ASP A 39 -12.98 15.63 -2.41
CA ASP A 39 -14.35 15.87 -2.86
C ASP A 39 -14.43 16.78 -4.10
N GLN A 40 -13.42 17.62 -4.30
CA GLN A 40 -13.33 18.51 -5.45
C GLN A 40 -11.86 18.69 -5.86
N LEU A 41 -11.44 17.91 -6.85
CA LEU A 41 -10.10 17.99 -7.42
C LEU A 41 -9.97 19.25 -8.28
N ASP A 42 -9.24 20.24 -7.77
CA ASP A 42 -8.85 21.45 -8.47
C ASP A 42 -7.33 21.62 -8.34
N PHE A 43 -6.66 21.82 -9.47
CA PHE A 43 -5.21 21.94 -9.56
C PHE A 43 -4.77 23.30 -10.08
N ARG A 44 -5.70 24.21 -10.37
CA ARG A 44 -5.41 25.51 -11.01
C ARG A 44 -4.50 26.41 -10.18
N HIS A 45 -4.43 26.19 -8.87
CA HIS A 45 -3.54 26.91 -7.97
C HIS A 45 -2.10 26.37 -7.96
N LEU A 46 -1.86 25.19 -8.54
CA LEU A 46 -0.52 24.61 -8.63
C LEU A 46 0.16 25.06 -9.93
N GLU A 47 1.41 25.48 -9.82
CA GLU A 47 2.30 25.66 -10.97
C GLU A 47 2.68 24.31 -11.59
N ASN A 48 3.25 24.32 -12.80
CA ASN A 48 3.57 23.09 -13.52
C ASN A 48 4.58 22.20 -12.76
N ASP A 49 5.61 22.79 -12.17
CA ASP A 49 6.63 22.06 -11.40
C ASP A 49 6.04 21.43 -10.12
N GLU A 50 5.06 22.11 -9.50
CA GLU A 50 4.33 21.60 -8.34
C GLU A 50 3.38 20.46 -8.73
N LEU A 51 2.73 20.57 -9.90
CA LEU A 51 1.89 19.52 -10.45
C LEU A 51 2.72 18.27 -10.81
N GLU A 52 3.93 18.46 -11.32
CA GLU A 52 4.91 17.39 -11.56
C GLU A 52 5.37 16.70 -10.29
N SER A 53 5.69 17.48 -9.27
CA SER A 53 6.10 16.97 -7.96
C SER A 53 4.97 16.18 -7.29
N LEU A 54 3.74 16.74 -7.31
CA LEU A 54 2.54 16.06 -6.83
C LEU A 54 2.35 14.71 -7.56
N ARG A 55 2.43 14.70 -8.89
CA ARG A 55 2.28 13.47 -9.68
C ARG A 55 3.30 12.41 -9.27
N ALA A 56 4.57 12.79 -9.16
CA ALA A 56 5.65 11.88 -8.81
C ALA A 56 5.45 11.29 -7.40
N GLU A 57 5.03 12.10 -6.44
CA GLU A 57 4.71 11.65 -5.08
C GLU A 57 3.54 10.66 -5.07
N ILE A 58 2.45 10.96 -5.79
CA ILE A 58 1.29 10.06 -5.88
C ILE A 58 1.69 8.72 -6.50
N VAL A 59 2.48 8.73 -7.59
CA VAL A 59 2.99 7.50 -8.22
C VAL A 59 3.82 6.69 -7.22
N SER A 60 4.73 7.34 -6.49
CA SER A 60 5.59 6.69 -5.49
C SER A 60 4.77 6.06 -4.34
N LEU A 61 3.80 6.81 -3.81
CA LEU A 61 2.90 6.35 -2.75
C LEU A 61 2.05 5.17 -3.22
N ARG A 62 1.45 5.27 -4.41
CA ARG A 62 0.66 4.19 -5.01
C ARG A 62 1.48 2.91 -5.16
N ARG A 63 2.68 2.99 -5.74
CA ARG A 63 3.57 1.83 -5.92
C ARG A 63 3.90 1.17 -4.58
N SER A 64 4.27 1.99 -3.59
CA SER A 64 4.64 1.50 -2.26
C SER A 64 3.45 0.84 -1.55
N LEU A 65 2.29 1.49 -1.59
CA LEU A 65 1.04 0.98 -1.03
C LEU A 65 0.63 -0.34 -1.69
N LEU A 66 0.65 -0.40 -3.03
CA LEU A 66 0.29 -1.59 -3.79
C LEU A 66 1.20 -2.78 -3.46
N LYS A 67 2.52 -2.55 -3.40
CA LYS A 67 3.51 -3.58 -3.04
C LYS A 67 3.27 -4.14 -1.64
N SER A 68 2.96 -3.28 -0.66
CA SER A 68 2.63 -3.72 0.70
C SER A 68 1.28 -4.42 0.80
N TYR A 69 0.27 -3.93 0.07
CA TYR A 69 -1.07 -4.50 0.00
C TYR A 69 -1.05 -5.93 -0.57
N GLN A 70 -0.36 -6.13 -1.70
CA GLN A 70 -0.22 -7.45 -2.31
C GLN A 70 0.47 -8.44 -1.37
N LYS A 71 1.53 -8.00 -0.68
CA LYS A 71 2.26 -8.85 0.28
C LYS A 71 1.41 -9.26 1.47
N ILE A 72 0.66 -8.34 2.07
CA ILE A 72 -0.16 -8.69 3.25
C ILE A 72 -1.33 -9.58 2.86
N THR A 73 -1.91 -9.40 1.66
CA THR A 73 -3.01 -10.23 1.16
C THR A 73 -2.53 -11.66 0.91
N LYS A 74 -1.33 -11.83 0.33
CA LYS A 74 -0.71 -13.15 0.20
C LYS A 74 -0.50 -13.84 1.56
N LEU A 75 -0.01 -13.10 2.56
CA LEU A 75 0.18 -13.64 3.91
C LEU A 75 -1.15 -13.97 4.59
N ASP A 76 -2.22 -13.22 4.31
CA ASP A 76 -3.58 -13.51 4.78
C ASP A 76 -4.06 -14.86 4.22
N ASP A 77 -3.90 -15.08 2.91
CA ASP A 77 -4.23 -16.34 2.24
C ASP A 77 -3.42 -17.53 2.77
N GLU A 78 -2.11 -17.33 2.97
CA GLU A 78 -1.21 -18.34 3.56
C GLU A 78 -1.62 -18.68 4.99
N TRP A 79 -1.98 -17.69 5.80
CA TRP A 79 -2.40 -17.93 7.18
C TRP A 79 -3.79 -18.58 7.26
N ALA A 80 -4.72 -18.20 6.38
CA ALA A 80 -6.02 -18.83 6.26
C ALA A 80 -5.88 -20.32 5.87
N THR A 81 -4.97 -20.64 4.94
CA THR A 81 -4.64 -22.03 4.58
C THR A 81 -4.08 -22.81 5.77
N LEU A 82 -3.25 -22.16 6.60
CA LEU A 82 -2.72 -22.79 7.81
C LEU A 82 -3.81 -23.04 8.87
N GLN A 83 -4.74 -22.09 9.05
CA GLN A 83 -5.91 -22.24 9.93
C GLN A 83 -6.80 -23.42 9.50
N ASN A 84 -7.01 -23.60 8.19
CA ASN A 84 -7.80 -24.71 7.66
C ASN A 84 -7.13 -26.09 7.83
N SER A 85 -5.80 -26.14 7.93
CA SER A 85 -5.03 -27.39 8.04
C SER A 85 -4.60 -27.73 9.46
N ASN A 86 -4.68 -26.79 10.40
CA ASN A 86 -4.30 -26.96 11.80
C ASN A 86 -5.32 -26.30 12.75
N ALA A 87 -6.09 -27.11 13.48
CA ALA A 87 -7.12 -26.64 14.39
C ALA A 87 -6.59 -25.71 15.51
N GLY A 88 -5.34 -25.88 15.96
CA GLY A 88 -4.75 -25.01 16.97
C GLY A 88 -4.41 -23.61 16.46
N GLU A 89 -4.30 -23.43 15.14
CA GLU A 89 -3.96 -22.14 14.55
C GLU A 89 -5.14 -21.15 14.62
N GLN A 90 -6.37 -21.63 14.70
CA GLN A 90 -7.54 -20.77 14.88
C GLN A 90 -7.50 -20.02 16.21
N GLU A 91 -7.04 -20.68 17.28
CA GLU A 91 -6.83 -20.04 18.59
C GLU A 91 -5.72 -18.99 18.51
N VAL A 92 -4.60 -19.33 17.86
CA VAL A 92 -3.48 -18.40 17.63
C VAL A 92 -3.91 -17.16 16.84
N PHE A 93 -4.78 -17.33 15.84
CA PHE A 93 -5.37 -16.23 15.08
C PHE A 93 -6.24 -15.35 15.98
N ASN A 94 -7.15 -15.95 16.75
CA ASN A 94 -8.03 -15.21 17.66
C ASN A 94 -7.24 -14.41 18.71
N GLU A 95 -6.19 -15.01 19.29
CA GLU A 95 -5.29 -14.32 20.21
C GLU A 95 -4.56 -13.15 19.55
N TYR A 96 -4.07 -13.34 18.32
CA TYR A 96 -3.39 -12.29 17.57
C TYR A 96 -4.32 -11.10 17.31
N ILE A 97 -5.54 -11.35 16.83
CA ILE A 97 -6.53 -10.31 16.55
C ILE A 97 -6.93 -9.60 17.85
N SER A 98 -7.14 -10.34 18.95
CA SER A 98 -7.44 -9.75 20.25
C SER A 98 -6.31 -8.84 20.76
N LYS A 99 -5.05 -9.19 20.50
CA LYS A 99 -3.89 -8.45 21.04
C LYS A 99 -3.43 -7.30 20.15
N TYR A 100 -3.53 -7.45 18.84
CA TYR A 100 -2.95 -6.52 17.85
C TYR A 100 -4.00 -5.84 16.98
N GLY A 101 -5.28 -6.18 17.16
CA GLY A 101 -6.41 -5.71 16.36
C GLY A 101 -6.47 -6.39 14.98
N ASP A 102 -7.65 -6.40 14.37
CA ASP A 102 -7.82 -6.98 13.05
C ASP A 102 -7.01 -6.20 12.00
N TYR A 103 -6.18 -6.91 11.25
CA TYR A 103 -5.37 -6.31 10.19
C TYR A 103 -6.13 -6.27 8.86
N ARG A 104 -7.20 -7.06 8.71
CA ARG A 104 -8.03 -7.10 7.51
C ARG A 104 -8.76 -5.79 7.27
N ASP A 105 -9.00 -5.02 8.34
CA ASP A 105 -9.45 -3.63 8.25
C ASP A 105 -8.43 -2.75 7.51
N SER A 106 -7.13 -2.97 7.75
CA SER A 106 -6.05 -2.24 7.08
C SER A 106 -5.91 -2.66 5.61
N ILE A 107 -6.16 -3.94 5.29
CA ILE A 107 -6.25 -4.43 3.90
C ILE A 107 -7.38 -3.71 3.17
N SER A 108 -8.58 -3.73 3.74
CA SER A 108 -9.78 -3.09 3.17
C SER A 108 -9.59 -1.58 2.97
N THR A 109 -9.00 -0.91 3.98
CA THR A 109 -8.69 0.53 3.89
C THR A 109 -7.68 0.83 2.78
N SER A 110 -6.70 -0.05 2.56
CA SER A 110 -5.67 0.13 1.53
C SER A 110 -6.25 0.05 0.13
N VAL A 111 -7.28 -0.78 -0.10
CA VAL A 111 -7.99 -0.84 -1.39
C VAL A 111 -8.62 0.51 -1.72
N LEU A 112 -9.37 1.09 -0.77
CA LEU A 112 -9.99 2.41 -0.95
C LEU A 112 -8.95 3.51 -1.20
N GLN A 113 -7.79 3.42 -0.54
CA GLN A 113 -6.69 4.36 -0.75
C GLN A 113 -6.05 4.21 -2.13
N LEU A 114 -5.87 2.99 -2.62
CA LEU A 114 -5.39 2.74 -3.99
C LEU A 114 -6.36 3.31 -5.03
N GLU A 115 -7.67 3.09 -4.86
CA GLU A 115 -8.70 3.66 -5.75
C GLU A 115 -8.68 5.20 -5.74
N THR A 116 -8.48 5.79 -4.56
CA THR A 116 -8.33 7.25 -4.40
C THR A 116 -7.10 7.76 -5.15
N LEU A 117 -5.96 7.08 -5.01
CA LEU A 117 -4.72 7.45 -5.71
C LEU A 117 -4.85 7.28 -7.22
N ASP A 118 -5.51 6.23 -7.70
CA ASP A 118 -5.80 6.02 -9.12
C ASP A 118 -6.67 7.14 -9.70
N THR A 119 -7.72 7.54 -8.98
CA THR A 119 -8.61 8.65 -9.37
C THR A 119 -7.84 9.97 -9.43
N LEU A 120 -6.96 10.20 -8.45
CA LEU A 120 -6.14 11.39 -8.38
C LEU A 120 -5.12 11.44 -9.52
N LEU A 121 -4.42 10.34 -9.81
CA LEU A 121 -3.49 10.25 -10.95
C LEU A 121 -4.19 10.54 -12.27
N ASN A 122 -5.36 9.94 -12.50
CA ASN A 122 -6.13 10.20 -13.71
C ASN A 122 -6.50 11.69 -13.84
N SER A 123 -6.84 12.34 -12.72
CA SER A 123 -7.21 13.76 -12.71
C SER A 123 -6.00 14.67 -12.93
N VAL A 124 -4.85 14.31 -12.38
CA VAL A 124 -3.57 15.01 -12.65
C VAL A 124 -3.18 14.83 -14.12
N ASP A 125 -3.26 13.63 -14.68
CA ASP A 125 -2.97 13.38 -16.10
C ASP A 125 -3.91 14.15 -17.03
N GLN A 126 -5.19 14.30 -16.68
CA GLN A 126 -6.11 15.18 -17.40
C GLN A 126 -5.68 16.65 -17.34
N GLU A 127 -5.18 17.10 -16.19
CA GLU A 127 -4.68 18.46 -16.03
C GLU A 127 -3.42 18.72 -16.86
N TYR A 128 -2.51 17.75 -16.93
CA TYR A 128 -1.36 17.80 -17.84
C TYR A 128 -1.80 18.02 -19.29
N VAL A 129 -2.79 17.24 -19.75
CA VAL A 129 -3.32 17.37 -21.11
C VAL A 129 -3.92 18.76 -21.34
N LYS A 130 -4.70 19.30 -20.39
CA LYS A 130 -5.25 20.67 -20.49
C LYS A 130 -4.16 21.73 -20.58
N ARG A 131 -3.03 21.52 -19.92
CA ARG A 131 -1.88 22.43 -19.90
C ARG A 131 -0.90 22.22 -21.05
N ASN A 132 -1.17 21.26 -21.95
CA ASN A 132 -0.25 20.82 -23.00
C ASN A 132 1.12 20.34 -22.45
N MET A 133 1.13 19.76 -21.25
CA MET A 133 2.30 19.13 -20.64
C MET A 133 2.42 17.66 -21.11
N GLN A 134 3.64 17.15 -21.17
CA GLN A 134 3.88 15.74 -21.49
C GLN A 134 3.51 14.85 -20.30
N VAL A 135 2.57 13.91 -20.51
CA VAL A 135 2.21 12.90 -19.49
C VAL A 135 3.32 11.83 -19.42
N PRO A 136 3.98 11.62 -18.27
CA PRO A 136 5.00 10.57 -18.15
C PRO A 136 4.40 9.16 -18.16
N SER A 137 5.04 8.23 -18.89
CA SER A 137 4.58 6.84 -19.11
C SER A 137 4.74 5.88 -17.93
N ASP A 138 5.27 6.36 -16.80
CA ASP A 138 5.83 5.56 -15.70
C ASP A 138 4.81 4.67 -14.95
N ILE A 139 3.53 4.70 -15.30
CA ILE A 139 2.50 3.86 -14.68
C ILE A 139 2.67 2.38 -15.11
N SER A 140 3.27 2.12 -16.27
CA SER A 140 3.34 0.78 -16.88
C SER A 140 4.30 -0.20 -16.20
N ASP A 141 5.36 0.29 -15.54
CA ASP A 141 6.33 -0.57 -14.82
C ASP A 141 5.82 -1.02 -13.44
N ALA A 142 4.65 -0.54 -13.00
CA ALA A 142 4.11 -0.81 -11.66
C ALA A 142 3.35 -2.14 -11.52
N THR A 143 3.20 -2.91 -12.59
CA THR A 143 2.47 -4.19 -12.61
C THR A 143 3.35 -5.43 -12.76
N SER A 144 4.67 -5.28 -12.93
CA SER A 144 5.57 -6.45 -12.95
C SER A 144 5.59 -7.08 -11.56
N LEU A 145 4.95 -8.25 -11.48
CA LEU A 145 4.89 -9.14 -10.31
C LEU A 145 6.22 -9.89 -10.13
N ASP A 146 7.32 -9.45 -10.75
CA ASP A 146 8.49 -10.30 -10.99
C ASP A 146 9.65 -10.02 -10.00
N ASP A 147 9.54 -8.99 -9.17
CA ASP A 147 10.54 -8.66 -8.14
C ASP A 147 10.19 -9.27 -6.76
N TYR A 148 10.06 -10.60 -6.71
CA TYR A 148 9.91 -11.38 -5.46
C TYR A 148 11.25 -11.96 -4.97
N GLY A 149 12.36 -11.28 -5.25
CA GLY A 149 13.71 -11.72 -4.90
C GLY A 149 14.32 -11.02 -3.68
N ASN A 150 14.26 -11.69 -2.53
CA ASN A 150 15.43 -11.83 -1.64
C ASN A 150 15.99 -10.65 -0.81
N GLU A 151 15.21 -9.65 -0.38
CA GLU A 151 15.77 -8.55 0.44
C GLU A 151 15.70 -8.70 1.98
N TRP A 152 15.26 -9.84 2.53
CA TRP A 152 15.06 -9.98 3.99
C TRP A 152 15.99 -10.99 4.69
N THR A 153 16.88 -11.67 3.96
CA THR A 153 17.85 -12.59 4.60
C THR A 153 19.07 -11.90 5.23
N SER A 154 19.27 -10.60 5.03
CA SER A 154 20.49 -9.90 5.52
C SER A 154 20.37 -9.20 6.88
N MET A 155 19.27 -9.33 7.61
CA MET A 155 19.22 -8.92 9.03
C MET A 155 19.44 -10.11 9.96
N LYS A 156 20.62 -10.74 9.87
CA LYS A 156 21.19 -11.52 10.96
C LYS A 156 22.62 -11.06 11.25
N GLY A 157 22.78 -10.49 12.43
CA GLY A 157 24.01 -10.56 13.22
C GLY A 157 25.12 -9.60 12.80
N SER A 158 25.28 -8.54 13.59
CA SER A 158 26.60 -8.20 14.10
C SER A 158 26.49 -7.81 15.57
#